data_AF-A0A916IJ33-F1
#
_entry.id   AF-A0A916IJ33-F1
#
_cell.length_a   1.000
_cell.length_b   1.000
_cell.length_c   1.000
_cell.angle_alpha   90.00
_cell.angle_beta   90.00
_cell.angle_gamma   90.00
#
_symmetry.space_group_name_H-M   'P 1'
#
loop_
_entity.id
_entity.type
_entity.pdbx_description
1 polymer ?
#
loop_
_entity_poly.entity_id
_entity_poly.type
_entity_poly.pdbx_seq_one_letter_code
_entity_poly.pdbx_strand_id
1 'polypeptide(L)'
;MSVAAAYRWVEHAADAPFGSALNPLRHLGSLGFLMLWLLAASGIVLYMLLDTSAQTAYQSIATLSAEAGSAGSALRGLHRYAADGFVLLLVLHLAREWMLGRTSGFRRFSWLTGVPLLPLAFICAIGGFWLHWDQLGQYSATATAEWFDALPFLSTPL
;
A
#
# COMPACT_ATOMS: atom_id res chain seq x y z
N MET A 1 -18.66 4.75 26.49
CA MET A 1 -17.23 5.04 26.25
C MET A 1 -17.12 5.66 24.87
N SER A 2 -16.47 6.83 24.70
CA SER A 2 -16.30 7.42 23.37
C SER A 2 -15.32 6.61 22.53
N VAL A 3 -15.39 6.72 21.20
CA VAL A 3 -14.46 6.03 20.27
C VAL A 3 -12.99 6.40 20.59
N ALA A 4 -12.73 7.68 20.87
CA ALA A 4 -11.42 8.15 21.30
C ALA A 4 -10.95 7.51 22.61
N ALA A 5 -11.83 7.31 23.58
CA ALA A 5 -11.50 6.67 24.84
C ALA A 5 -11.22 5.17 24.66
N ALA A 6 -11.99 4.50 23.79
CA ALA A 6 -11.76 3.11 23.42
C ALA A 6 -10.38 2.92 22.76
N TYR A 7 -10.05 3.77 21.78
CA TYR A 7 -8.74 3.74 21.13
C TYR A 7 -7.60 3.97 22.12
N ARG A 8 -7.72 4.97 23.01
CA ARG A 8 -6.70 5.23 24.03
C ARG A 8 -6.54 4.05 24.98
N TRP A 9 -7.63 3.39 25.37
CA TRP A 9 -7.54 2.18 26.19
C TRP A 9 -6.72 1.08 25.51
N VAL A 10 -6.98 0.82 24.21
CA VAL A 10 -6.18 -0.13 23.41
C VAL A 10 -4.72 0.33 23.30
N GLU A 11 -4.48 1.62 23.05
CA GLU A 11 -3.14 2.20 22.99
C GLU A 11 -2.39 1.96 24.30
N HIS A 12 -2.99 2.24 25.46
CA HIS A 12 -2.35 2.02 26.76
C HIS A 12 -2.17 0.54 27.08
N ALA A 13 -3.08 -0.34 26.66
CA ALA A 13 -2.92 -1.78 26.83
C ALA A 13 -1.67 -2.29 26.09
N ALA A 14 -1.34 -1.71 24.93
CA ALA A 14 -0.12 -2.01 24.19
C ALA A 14 1.16 -1.50 24.88
N ASP A 15 1.09 -0.59 25.86
CA ASP A 15 2.26 -0.18 26.62
C ASP A 15 2.81 -1.31 27.51
N ALA A 16 2.00 -2.29 27.90
CA ALA A 16 2.45 -3.40 28.75
C ALA A 16 3.48 -4.32 28.05
N PRO A 17 3.25 -4.83 26.82
CA PRO A 17 4.24 -5.65 26.12
C PRO A 17 5.37 -4.85 25.44
N PHE A 18 5.14 -3.60 25.04
CA PHE A 18 6.11 -2.84 24.23
C PHE A 18 6.78 -1.67 24.97
N GLY A 19 6.24 -1.25 26.12
CA GLY A 19 6.61 0.01 26.77
C GLY A 19 6.06 1.23 26.04
N SER A 20 6.01 2.38 26.72
CA SER A 20 5.37 3.59 26.17
C SER A 20 6.10 4.16 24.95
N ALA A 21 7.42 4.03 24.91
CA ALA A 21 8.27 4.56 23.86
C ALA A 21 8.19 3.75 22.55
N LEU A 22 8.07 2.42 22.63
CA LEU A 22 8.07 1.52 21.47
C LEU A 22 6.68 1.03 21.07
N ASN A 23 5.62 1.59 21.67
CA ASN A 23 4.25 1.24 21.34
C ASN A 23 3.95 1.48 19.84
N PRO A 24 3.69 0.43 19.04
CA PRO A 24 3.55 0.56 17.59
C PRO A 24 2.32 1.39 17.19
N LEU A 25 1.27 1.42 18.02
CA LEU A 25 0.05 2.20 17.76
C LEU A 25 0.32 3.71 17.75
N ARG A 26 1.38 4.16 18.44
CA ARG A 26 1.83 5.56 18.43
C ARG A 26 2.67 5.90 17.20
N HIS A 27 3.22 4.89 16.53
CA HIS A 27 4.18 4.99 15.42
C HIS A 27 3.61 4.56 14.06
N LEU A 28 2.28 4.40 13.93
CA LEU A 28 1.65 3.94 12.68
C LEU A 28 2.05 4.78 11.46
N GLY A 29 2.16 6.10 11.60
CA GLY A 29 2.56 6.99 10.51
C GLY A 29 4.03 6.81 10.08
N SER A 30 4.95 6.71 11.05
CA SER A 30 6.38 6.50 10.76
C SER A 30 6.66 5.09 10.23
N LEU A 31 5.98 4.08 10.74
CA LEU A 31 6.01 2.72 10.19
C LEU A 31 5.46 2.68 8.76
N GLY A 32 4.36 3.38 8.49
CA GLY A 32 3.82 3.51 7.13
C GLY A 32 4.82 4.18 6.19
N PHE A 33 5.48 5.25 6.64
CA PHE A 33 6.53 5.91 5.87
C PHE A 33 7.74 5.01 5.60
N LEU A 34 8.13 4.17 6.57
CA LEU A 34 9.16 3.15 6.37
C LEU A 34 8.75 2.15 5.29
N MET A 35 7.52 1.63 5.34
CA MET A 35 7.02 0.71 4.32
C MET A 35 7.00 1.34 2.93
N LEU A 36 6.64 2.62 2.83
CA LEU A 36 6.70 3.38 1.57
C LEU A 36 8.13 3.44 1.01
N TRP A 37 9.13 3.70 1.85
CA TRP A 37 10.53 3.70 1.41
C TRP A 37 11.02 2.33 0.97
N LEU A 38 10.64 1.28 1.70
CA LEU A 38 10.92 -0.09 1.29
C LEU A 38 10.28 -0.39 -0.08
N LEU A 39 9.05 0.07 -0.31
CA LEU A 39 8.34 -0.03 -1.59
C LEU A 39 9.09 0.67 -2.72
N ALA A 40 9.44 1.93 -2.50
CA ALA A 40 10.12 2.74 -3.51
C ALA A 40 11.48 2.13 -3.85
N ALA A 41 12.30 1.80 -2.85
CA ALA A 41 13.62 1.24 -3.07
C ALA A 41 13.56 -0.12 -3.76
N SER A 42 12.76 -1.06 -3.24
CA SER A 42 12.62 -2.39 -3.84
C SER A 42 11.99 -2.33 -5.23
N GLY A 43 11.00 -1.46 -5.44
CA GLY A 43 10.31 -1.27 -6.71
C GLY A 43 11.22 -0.70 -7.79
N ILE A 44 12.08 0.28 -7.46
CA ILE A 44 13.10 0.81 -8.37
C ILE A 44 14.06 -0.31 -8.81
N VAL A 45 14.53 -1.13 -7.87
CA VAL A 45 15.44 -2.24 -8.20
C VAL A 45 14.72 -3.28 -9.06
N LEU A 46 13.49 -3.66 -8.73
CA LEU A 46 12.70 -4.58 -9.55
C LEU A 46 12.48 -4.02 -10.96
N TYR A 47 12.12 -2.74 -11.09
CA TYR A 47 11.90 -2.10 -12.38
C TYR A 47 13.16 -2.13 -13.27
N MET A 48 14.36 -2.03 -12.69
CA MET A 48 15.62 -2.16 -13.44
C MET A 48 15.92 -3.60 -13.90
N LEU A 49 15.36 -4.61 -13.23
CA LEU A 49 15.65 -6.02 -13.47
C LEU A 49 14.59 -6.74 -14.32
N LEU A 50 13.37 -6.22 -14.36
CA LEU A 50 12.22 -6.86 -14.99
C LEU A 50 11.97 -6.35 -16.41
N ASP A 51 11.41 -7.22 -17.24
CA ASP A 51 10.85 -6.82 -18.53
C ASP A 51 9.43 -6.27 -18.32
N THR A 52 9.08 -5.21 -19.04
CA THR A 52 7.76 -4.56 -19.00
C THR A 52 6.92 -4.85 -20.24
N SER A 53 7.44 -5.63 -21.18
CA SER A 53 6.71 -6.10 -22.35
C SER A 53 5.58 -7.05 -21.98
N ALA A 54 4.40 -6.87 -22.58
CA ALA A 54 3.24 -7.75 -22.40
C ALA A 54 3.51 -9.21 -22.82
N GLN A 55 4.53 -9.48 -23.65
CA GLN A 55 4.88 -10.84 -24.06
C GLN A 55 5.74 -11.58 -23.03
N THR A 56 6.62 -10.86 -22.32
CA THR A 56 7.71 -11.43 -21.54
C THR A 56 7.70 -11.02 -20.06
N ALA A 57 6.88 -10.06 -19.65
CA ALA A 57 6.80 -9.56 -18.27
C ALA A 57 6.61 -10.69 -17.25
N TYR A 58 5.59 -11.53 -17.43
CA TYR A 58 5.31 -12.66 -16.54
C TYR A 58 6.50 -13.62 -16.43
N GLN A 59 7.12 -13.97 -17.56
CA GLN A 59 8.26 -14.88 -17.59
C GLN A 59 9.48 -14.27 -16.89
N SER A 60 9.77 -12.98 -17.12
CA SER A 60 10.89 -12.29 -16.47
C SER A 60 10.78 -12.31 -14.94
N ILE A 61 9.56 -12.10 -14.43
CA ILE A 61 9.23 -12.16 -13.00
C ILE A 61 9.37 -13.59 -12.45
N ALA A 62 8.90 -14.58 -13.20
CA ALA A 62 9.02 -15.99 -12.84
C ALA A 62 10.48 -16.43 -12.77
N THR A 63 11.32 -16.02 -13.73
CA THR A 63 12.76 -16.30 -13.73
C THR A 63 13.48 -15.60 -12.58
N LEU A 64 13.18 -14.33 -12.31
CA LEU A 64 13.77 -13.58 -11.18
C LEU A 64 13.53 -14.27 -9.83
N SER A 65 12.38 -14.93 -9.68
CA SER A 65 11.95 -15.55 -8.43
C SER A 65 12.01 -17.08 -8.44
N ALA A 66 12.70 -17.68 -9.41
CA ALA A 66 12.66 -19.13 -9.65
C ALA A 66 13.22 -19.94 -8.47
N GLU A 67 14.31 -19.47 -7.85
CA GLU A 67 14.93 -20.10 -6.70
C GLU A 67 14.50 -19.42 -5.40
N ALA A 68 13.85 -20.17 -4.51
CA ALA A 68 13.46 -19.68 -3.19
C ALA A 68 14.68 -19.38 -2.33
N GLY A 69 14.73 -18.19 -1.74
CA GLY A 69 15.87 -17.72 -0.95
C GLY A 69 16.94 -17.00 -1.77
N SER A 70 16.82 -16.98 -3.10
CA SER A 70 17.64 -16.12 -3.96
C SER A 70 17.38 -14.64 -3.67
N ALA A 71 18.34 -13.78 -4.02
CA ALA A 71 18.19 -12.33 -3.89
C ALA A 71 16.96 -11.79 -4.67
N GLY A 72 16.66 -12.36 -5.84
CA GLY A 72 15.48 -11.98 -6.63
C GLY A 72 14.16 -12.35 -5.94
N SER A 73 14.05 -13.58 -5.44
CA SER A 73 12.87 -14.00 -4.65
C SER A 73 12.69 -13.17 -3.37
N ALA A 74 13.79 -12.84 -2.68
CA ALA A 74 13.78 -12.02 -1.48
C ALA A 74 13.38 -10.57 -1.78
N LEU A 75 13.90 -9.97 -2.85
CA LEU A 75 13.55 -8.62 -3.29
C LEU A 75 12.07 -8.52 -3.64
N ARG A 76 11.54 -9.50 -4.37
CA ARG A 76 10.12 -9.57 -4.71
C ARG A 76 9.25 -9.75 -3.46
N GLY A 77 9.66 -10.64 -2.56
CA GLY A 77 9.00 -10.84 -1.27
C GLY A 77 8.96 -9.55 -0.45
N LEU A 78 10.09 -8.86 -0.34
CA LEU A 78 10.18 -7.55 0.34
C LEU A 78 9.19 -6.55 -0.26
N HIS A 79 9.16 -6.40 -1.58
CA HIS A 79 8.26 -5.47 -2.25
C HIS A 79 6.78 -5.82 -1.98
N ARG A 80 6.41 -7.10 -2.07
CA ARG A 80 5.05 -7.59 -1.80
C ARG A 80 4.64 -7.33 -0.35
N TYR A 81 5.43 -7.78 0.62
CA TYR A 81 5.07 -7.65 2.04
C TYR A 81 5.12 -6.22 2.53
N ALA A 82 6.04 -5.40 2.01
CA ALA A 82 6.04 -3.98 2.31
C ALA A 82 4.78 -3.30 1.75
N ALA A 83 4.21 -3.78 0.63
CA ALA A 83 3.00 -3.17 0.04
C ALA A 83 1.78 -3.50 0.91
N ASP A 84 1.65 -4.76 1.32
CA ASP A 84 0.61 -5.19 2.25
C ASP A 84 0.72 -4.45 3.59
N GLY A 85 1.94 -4.33 4.13
CA GLY A 85 2.23 -3.58 5.35
C GLY A 85 1.92 -2.09 5.22
N PHE A 86 2.26 -1.46 4.09
CA PHE A 86 1.97 -0.07 3.81
C PHE A 86 0.46 0.20 3.83
N VAL A 87 -0.33 -0.62 3.12
CA VAL A 87 -1.79 -0.46 3.06
C VAL A 87 -2.42 -0.66 4.46
N LEU A 88 -2.00 -1.70 5.19
CA LEU A 88 -2.47 -1.94 6.55
C LEU A 88 -2.18 -0.74 7.47
N LEU A 89 -0.94 -0.27 7.49
CA LEU A 89 -0.52 0.85 8.33
C LEU A 89 -1.19 2.16 7.92
N LEU A 90 -1.42 2.37 6.62
CA LEU A 90 -2.15 3.53 6.09
C LEU A 90 -3.59 3.56 6.62
N VAL A 91 -4.31 2.43 6.55
CA VAL A 91 -5.69 2.32 7.06
C VAL A 91 -5.72 2.51 8.58
N LEU A 92 -4.82 1.86 9.32
CA LEU A 92 -4.73 2.00 10.77
C LEU A 92 -4.37 3.44 11.18
N HIS A 93 -3.47 4.09 10.45
CA HIS A 93 -3.09 5.49 10.68
C HIS A 93 -4.27 6.43 10.45
N LEU A 94 -4.98 6.27 9.33
CA LEU A 94 -6.19 7.05 9.03
C LEU A 94 -7.27 6.87 10.11
N ALA A 95 -7.52 5.63 10.50
CA ALA A 95 -8.49 5.28 11.54
C ALA A 95 -8.11 5.94 12.88
N ARG A 96 -6.85 5.85 13.30
CA ARG A 96 -6.35 6.50 14.52
C ARG A 96 -6.58 8.01 14.51
N GLU A 97 -6.15 8.70 13.45
CA GLU A 97 -6.25 10.16 13.40
C GLU A 97 -7.72 10.61 13.38
N TRP A 98 -8.61 9.85 12.73
CA TRP A 98 -10.06 10.06 12.78
C TRP A 98 -10.63 9.82 14.18
N MET A 99 -10.35 8.68 14.81
CA MET A 99 -10.84 8.32 16.15
C MET A 99 -10.39 9.32 17.23
N LEU A 100 -9.22 9.92 17.06
CA LEU A 100 -8.67 10.94 17.97
C LEU A 100 -9.12 12.37 17.63
N GLY A 101 -9.98 12.55 16.63
CA GLY A 101 -10.52 13.87 16.24
C GLY A 101 -9.49 14.80 15.62
N ARG A 102 -8.37 14.27 15.09
CA ARG A 102 -7.25 15.03 14.55
C ARG A 102 -7.45 15.48 13.10
N THR A 103 -8.70 15.48 12.65
CA THR A 103 -9.12 15.93 11.31
C THR A 103 -9.32 17.45 11.23
N SER A 104 -9.32 18.14 12.37
CA SER A 104 -9.61 19.58 12.48
C SER A 104 -8.55 20.35 13.28
N GLY A 105 -8.69 21.68 13.35
CA GLY A 105 -7.77 22.56 14.10
C GLY A 105 -6.38 22.62 13.47
N PHE A 106 -5.33 22.67 14.29
CA PHE A 106 -3.94 22.80 13.85
C PHE A 106 -3.48 21.66 12.89
N ARG A 107 -4.07 20.46 13.02
CA ARG A 107 -3.73 19.29 12.18
C ARG A 107 -4.56 19.19 10.90
N ARG A 108 -5.46 20.14 10.64
CA ARG A 108 -6.33 20.15 9.46
C ARG A 108 -5.52 20.10 8.16
N PHE A 109 -4.39 20.80 8.10
CA PHE A 109 -3.53 20.79 6.91
C PHE A 109 -3.01 19.39 6.59
N SER A 110 -2.45 18.68 7.59
CA SER A 110 -1.98 17.30 7.43
C SER A 110 -3.09 16.35 6.98
N TRP A 111 -4.31 16.53 7.49
CA TRP A 111 -5.47 15.75 7.06
C TRP A 111 -5.84 16.03 5.60
N LEU A 112 -5.90 17.31 5.20
CA LEU A 112 -6.22 17.72 3.83
C LEU A 112 -5.16 17.27 2.83
N THR A 113 -3.89 17.19 3.21
CA THR A 113 -2.83 16.65 2.36
C THR A 113 -2.78 15.12 2.36
N GLY A 114 -3.18 14.49 3.47
CA GLY A 114 -3.10 13.03 3.63
C GLY A 114 -4.22 12.27 2.93
N VAL A 115 -5.46 12.76 3.00
CA VAL A 115 -6.62 12.08 2.38
C VAL A 115 -6.47 11.88 0.86
N PRO A 116 -5.99 12.87 0.08
CA PRO A 116 -5.73 12.67 -1.35
C PRO A 116 -4.66 11.62 -1.68
N LEU A 117 -3.81 11.24 -0.72
CA LEU A 117 -2.82 10.18 -0.93
C LEU A 117 -3.44 8.78 -0.93
N LEU A 118 -4.66 8.60 -0.38
CA LEU A 118 -5.36 7.32 -0.38
C LEU A 118 -5.67 6.82 -1.80
N PRO A 119 -6.33 7.60 -2.69
CA PRO A 119 -6.53 7.16 -4.07
C PRO A 119 -5.21 7.01 -4.84
N LEU A 120 -4.20 7.85 -4.56
CA LEU A 120 -2.87 7.69 -5.18
C LEU A 120 -2.23 6.34 -4.81
N ALA A 121 -2.27 5.97 -3.53
CA ALA A 121 -1.78 4.66 -3.07
C ALA A 121 -2.52 3.51 -3.74
N PHE A 122 -3.84 3.63 -3.91
CA PHE A 122 -4.65 2.63 -4.60
C PHE A 122 -4.28 2.49 -6.08
N ILE A 123 -4.11 3.60 -6.80
CA ILE A 123 -3.68 3.60 -8.21
C ILE A 123 -2.31 2.94 -8.34
N CYS A 124 -1.35 3.26 -7.47
CA CYS A 124 -0.04 2.63 -7.47
C CYS A 124 -0.13 1.12 -7.20
N ALA A 125 -0.97 0.69 -6.26
CA ALA A 125 -1.16 -0.72 -5.93
C ALA A 125 -1.74 -1.52 -7.10
N ILE A 126 -2.78 -0.99 -7.76
CA ILE A 126 -3.37 -1.62 -8.96
C ILE A 126 -2.37 -1.64 -10.12
N GLY A 127 -1.65 -0.54 -10.36
CA GLY A 127 -0.63 -0.48 -11.41
C GLY A 127 0.46 -1.54 -11.20
N GLY A 128 0.94 -1.70 -9.96
CA GLY A 128 1.90 -2.75 -9.61
C GLY A 128 1.34 -4.18 -9.77
N PHE A 129 0.04 -4.34 -9.54
CA PHE A 129 -0.65 -5.61 -9.76
C PHE A 129 -0.71 -5.97 -11.25
N TRP A 130 -0.99 -5.01 -12.12
CA TRP A 130 -1.01 -5.24 -13.57
C TRP A 130 0.37 -5.56 -14.15
N LEU A 131 1.45 -5.00 -13.59
CA LEU A 131 2.82 -5.30 -14.04
C LEU A 131 3.22 -6.78 -13.93
N HIS A 132 2.51 -7.57 -13.14
CA HIS A 132 2.73 -9.01 -13.07
C HIS A 132 2.33 -9.75 -14.34
N TRP A 133 1.36 -9.19 -15.08
CA TRP A 133 0.82 -9.69 -16.35
C TRP A 133 0.44 -11.18 -16.34
N ASP A 134 0.12 -11.73 -15.18
CA ASP A 134 -0.47 -13.06 -15.02
C ASP A 134 -1.97 -13.03 -15.36
N GLN A 135 -2.61 -14.20 -15.36
CA GLN A 135 -4.02 -14.31 -15.74
C GLN A 135 -4.92 -13.43 -14.85
N LEU A 136 -4.64 -13.35 -13.55
CA LEU A 136 -5.42 -12.54 -12.62
C LEU A 136 -5.17 -11.03 -12.82
N GLY A 137 -3.92 -10.62 -13.07
CA GLY A 137 -3.57 -9.25 -13.42
C GLY A 137 -4.27 -8.78 -14.70
N GLN A 138 -4.32 -9.63 -15.73
CA GLN A 138 -5.02 -9.35 -16.98
C GLN A 138 -6.53 -9.20 -16.76
N TYR A 139 -7.16 -10.11 -16.01
CA TYR A 139 -8.59 -9.98 -15.66
C TYR A 139 -8.87 -8.70 -14.87
N SER A 140 -8.00 -8.33 -13.93
CA SER A 140 -8.14 -7.07 -13.18
C SER A 140 -8.04 -5.85 -14.10
N ALA A 141 -7.12 -5.87 -15.07
CA ALA A 141 -6.97 -4.78 -16.03
C ALA A 141 -8.22 -4.64 -16.92
N THR A 142 -8.71 -5.73 -17.49
CA THR A 142 -9.93 -5.73 -18.31
C THR A 142 -11.16 -5.31 -17.51
N ALA A 143 -11.37 -5.86 -16.31
CA ALA A 143 -12.50 -5.48 -15.47
C ALA A 143 -12.45 -3.98 -15.08
N THR A 144 -11.25 -3.44 -14.88
CA THR A 144 -11.09 -2.01 -14.61
C THR A 144 -11.45 -1.17 -15.84
N ALA A 145 -11.04 -1.58 -17.04
CA ALA A 145 -11.43 -0.93 -18.29
C ALA A 145 -12.97 -0.97 -18.49
N GLU A 146 -13.60 -2.13 -18.27
CA GLU A 146 -15.06 -2.28 -18.34
C GLU A 146 -15.80 -1.35 -17.37
N TRP A 147 -15.28 -1.15 -16.15
CA TRP A 147 -15.86 -0.19 -15.20
C TRP A 147 -15.75 1.25 -15.68
N PHE A 148 -14.67 1.61 -16.36
CA PHE A 148 -14.52 2.94 -16.97
C PHE A 148 -15.47 3.13 -18.16
N ASP A 149 -15.63 2.11 -18.99
CA ASP A 149 -16.53 2.13 -20.15
C ASP A 149 -18.01 2.23 -19.77
N ALA A 150 -18.39 1.76 -18.57
CA ALA A 150 -19.73 1.92 -18.04
C ALA A 150 -20.09 3.38 -17.72
N LEU A 151 -19.09 4.28 -17.67
CA LEU A 151 -19.31 5.67 -17.32
C LEU A 151 -19.67 6.51 -18.56
N PRO A 152 -20.66 7.44 -18.47
CA PRO A 152 -21.24 8.10 -19.63
C PRO A 152 -20.33 9.19 -20.26
N PHE A 153 -19.09 9.29 -19.84
CA PHE A 153 -18.15 10.34 -20.27
C PHE A 153 -17.16 9.90 -21.35
N LEU A 154 -16.99 8.60 -21.58
CA LEU A 154 -16.16 8.08 -22.66
C LEU A 154 -16.99 7.88 -23.93
N SER A 155 -16.49 8.37 -25.06
CA SER A 155 -17.16 8.22 -26.36
C SER A 155 -16.85 6.89 -27.05
N THR A 156 -15.81 6.19 -26.60
CA THR A 156 -15.35 4.91 -27.13
C THR A 156 -14.84 4.04 -25.97
N PRO A 157 -15.05 2.71 -26.02
CA PRO A 157 -14.49 1.77 -25.05
C PRO A 157 -12.95 1.80 -25.01
N LEU A 158 -12.38 1.46 -23.86
CA LEU A 158 -10.93 1.37 -23.60
C LEU A 158 -10.32 0.01 -23.99
#